data_AF-A0A1I3M8A1-F1
#
_entry.id   AF-A0A1I3M8A1-F1
#
_cell.length_a   1.000
_cell.length_b   1.000
_cell.length_c   1.000
_cell.angle_alpha   90.00
_cell.angle_beta   90.00
_cell.angle_gamma   90.00
#
_symmetry.space_group_name_H-M   'P 1'
#
loop_
_entity.id
_entity.type
_entity.pdbx_description
1 polymer ?
#
loop_
_entity_poly.entity_id
_entity_poly.type
_entity_poly.pdbx_seq_one_letter_code
_entity_poly.pdbx_strand_id
1 'polypeptide(L)'
;MKKIIYAAAVVCLFFAVVSCKSTKAGKKASDKDNAPVETEAKAEEASETTASEEKTSDEAGEKKDSEALARSVSETASKDFTGWIKSSKKNLNERYGKIQIKTKSGIGSYTLAVLNEKDKPIPVVSTANEYVTNAFFLKTSKKIYNLVTDSSVRSAARRTTGGAMIMYEVPSVAQISVDLSCFSSDKKKDSDMIKVTTTIKNISDRNEDFTFKAILDTVLGEAAAFHFYTWEDIPVKSEVLYRTLQNQKWFVSKNMNAAMQLFFSGADCTAPELVALANYSTLEKNSWEPDMLSYRVFDTVLSYNNSAVCAIWKPMKLAPMEAGKLVFYIALSGDGTPATGEKFVYSKEFEKAEESKEDAEDKKNSANGLKVITPYSVDDEVENISETSNVTEIDSLETPAEIPTVDFYIKNMQKEHLTPEYIQSLLDRIEALEEDSPSLNRQELLQLNAELDAILTYLRQ
;
A
#
# COMPACT_ATOMS: atom_id res chain seq x y z
N MET A 1 9.46 59.20 40.39
CA MET A 1 10.93 59.12 40.61
C MET A 1 11.52 58.18 39.55
N LYS A 2 12.78 58.40 39.14
CA LYS A 2 13.71 57.58 38.30
C LYS A 2 13.20 56.16 37.93
N LYS A 3 13.12 55.66 36.68
CA LYS A 3 13.78 55.93 35.37
C LYS A 3 15.32 55.79 35.36
N ILE A 4 15.81 54.75 34.67
CA ILE A 4 17.09 54.46 33.95
C ILE A 4 16.92 52.98 33.51
N ILE A 5 16.98 52.49 32.25
CA ILE A 5 17.63 52.83 30.96
C ILE A 5 19.09 52.33 30.81
N TYR A 6 19.24 51.24 30.04
CA TYR A 6 20.31 50.91 29.09
C TYR A 6 19.62 50.04 28.01
N ALA A 7 19.55 50.33 26.69
CA ALA A 7 20.48 50.93 25.72
C ALA A 7 21.75 50.06 25.57
N ALA A 8 21.87 49.13 24.61
CA ALA A 8 21.81 49.20 23.13
C ALA A 8 23.00 49.92 22.48
N ALA A 9 23.83 49.17 21.72
CA ALA A 9 24.48 49.57 20.45
C ALA A 9 25.68 48.67 20.06
N VAL A 10 25.53 47.85 19.01
CA VAL A 10 26.44 47.74 17.83
C VAL A 10 25.53 47.27 16.68
N VAL A 11 24.75 48.16 16.06
CA VAL A 11 25.11 48.93 14.85
C VAL A 11 25.15 48.06 13.59
N CYS A 12 24.05 48.12 12.83
CA CYS A 12 23.99 47.77 11.41
C CYS A 12 24.79 48.78 10.56
N LEU A 13 25.12 48.37 9.32
CA LEU A 13 25.47 49.14 8.09
C LEU A 13 26.70 48.49 7.41
N PHE A 14 26.81 48.33 6.09
CA PHE A 14 26.07 48.90 4.95
C PHE A 14 25.80 47.86 3.84
N PHE A 15 24.76 48.09 3.03
CA PHE A 15 24.71 47.59 1.65
C PHE A 15 25.71 48.36 0.77
N ALA A 16 26.47 47.67 -0.09
CA ALA A 16 27.14 48.29 -1.23
C ALA A 16 27.28 47.30 -2.40
N VAL A 17 26.63 47.62 -3.52
CA VAL A 17 26.80 46.92 -4.81
C VAL A 17 27.98 47.56 -5.53
N VAL A 18 29.04 46.80 -5.83
CA VAL A 18 30.02 47.16 -6.87
C VAL A 18 30.42 45.93 -7.68
N SER A 19 30.25 46.03 -8.99
CA SER A 19 30.75 45.07 -9.98
C SER A 19 32.23 45.35 -10.31
N CYS A 20 33.07 44.33 -10.25
CA CYS A 20 34.37 44.27 -10.93
C CYS A 20 34.65 42.81 -11.32
N LYS A 21 34.53 42.45 -12.60
CA LYS A 21 35.66 42.46 -13.55
C LYS A 21 36.93 41.81 -12.98
N SER A 22 37.07 40.51 -13.20
CA SER A 22 38.39 39.88 -13.34
C SER A 22 38.75 39.83 -14.82
N THR A 23 39.81 40.54 -15.22
CA THR A 23 40.39 40.46 -16.56
C THR A 23 41.91 40.34 -16.49
N LYS A 24 42.42 39.20 -17.02
CA LYS A 24 43.73 39.00 -17.68
C LYS A 24 45.01 39.50 -16.97
N ALA A 25 45.90 38.56 -16.64
CA ALA A 25 47.12 38.28 -17.43
C ALA A 25 47.87 37.03 -16.91
N GLY A 26 48.47 36.18 -17.75
CA GLY A 26 48.42 36.14 -19.22
C GLY A 26 49.43 35.16 -19.88
N LYS A 27 49.50 35.24 -21.22
CA LYS A 27 50.47 34.60 -22.18
C LYS A 27 50.50 33.06 -22.21
N LYS A 28 50.60 32.38 -23.36
CA LYS A 28 50.59 32.72 -24.82
C LYS A 28 49.94 31.50 -25.53
N ALA A 29 49.42 31.50 -26.75
CA ALA A 29 49.41 32.47 -27.84
C ALA A 29 47.97 32.62 -28.44
N SER A 30 47.60 32.59 -29.73
CA SER A 30 48.28 32.43 -31.04
C SER A 30 47.42 33.12 -32.13
N ASP A 31 47.62 32.76 -33.41
CA ASP A 31 46.98 33.30 -34.61
C ASP A 31 45.49 32.87 -34.76
N LYS A 32 44.55 33.81 -35.01
CA LYS A 32 44.13 34.47 -36.28
C LYS A 32 43.25 33.57 -37.19
N ASP A 33 42.21 34.06 -37.87
CA ASP A 33 41.72 35.45 -38.03
C ASP A 33 40.16 35.51 -38.07
N ASN A 34 39.61 36.72 -38.21
CA ASN A 34 38.25 37.09 -37.77
C ASN A 34 37.06 36.72 -38.68
N ALA A 35 35.88 36.70 -38.03
CA ALA A 35 34.51 36.80 -38.57
C ALA A 35 34.17 38.29 -38.94
N PRO A 36 32.92 38.84 -38.97
CA PRO A 36 31.58 38.39 -38.51
C PRO A 36 30.60 38.15 -39.73
N VAL A 37 29.27 38.35 -39.77
CA VAL A 37 28.28 39.06 -38.91
C VAL A 37 26.83 38.57 -39.13
N GLU A 38 25.91 39.18 -38.38
CA GLU A 38 24.44 39.03 -38.25
C GLU A 38 23.66 39.58 -39.49
N THR A 39 22.31 39.55 -39.66
CA THR A 39 21.15 39.30 -38.77
C THR A 39 19.87 38.95 -39.59
N GLU A 40 18.92 38.27 -38.93
CA GLU A 40 17.45 38.24 -39.06
C GLU A 40 16.62 38.77 -40.28
N ALA A 41 15.59 37.96 -40.62
CA ALA A 41 14.15 38.26 -40.77
C ALA A 41 13.47 38.62 -42.12
N LYS A 42 12.57 37.68 -42.51
CA LYS A 42 11.16 37.81 -42.98
C LYS A 42 10.76 38.27 -44.41
N ALA A 43 10.05 37.32 -45.06
CA ALA A 43 8.70 37.41 -45.67
C ALA A 43 8.53 37.80 -47.17
N GLU A 44 7.81 36.91 -47.89
CA GLU A 44 6.98 37.06 -49.11
C GLU A 44 7.69 37.61 -50.39
N GLU A 45 7.35 37.22 -51.63
CA GLU A 45 6.06 36.81 -52.20
C GLU A 45 6.19 36.03 -53.55
N ALA A 46 5.14 35.27 -53.93
CA ALA A 46 4.62 34.99 -55.30
C ALA A 46 5.31 34.10 -56.39
N SER A 47 4.41 33.50 -57.21
CA SER A 47 4.50 32.78 -58.51
C SER A 47 4.93 31.28 -58.47
N GLU A 48 4.10 30.28 -58.79
CA GLU A 48 3.37 29.95 -60.06
C GLU A 48 4.31 29.80 -61.27
N THR A 49 4.40 28.67 -62.00
CA THR A 49 3.27 28.00 -62.66
C THR A 49 3.51 26.51 -63.01
N THR A 50 2.40 25.82 -63.24
CA THR A 50 2.14 24.53 -63.92
C THR A 50 3.04 24.07 -65.08
N ALA A 51 3.21 22.75 -65.23
CA ALA A 51 2.83 22.00 -66.45
C ALA A 51 2.82 20.47 -66.20
N SER A 52 2.07 19.72 -67.02
CA SER A 52 1.68 18.31 -66.85
C SER A 52 2.16 17.39 -67.98
N GLU A 53 1.96 16.08 -67.81
CA GLU A 53 1.78 15.05 -68.88
C GLU A 53 3.04 14.66 -69.71
N GLU A 54 3.15 13.48 -70.34
CA GLU A 54 2.22 12.34 -70.51
C GLU A 54 2.98 11.02 -70.81
N LYS A 55 2.43 9.86 -70.37
CA LYS A 55 2.42 8.51 -71.02
C LYS A 55 3.78 7.86 -71.49
N THR A 56 3.90 6.57 -71.83
CA THR A 56 3.00 5.58 -72.48
C THR A 56 3.49 4.13 -72.26
N SER A 57 2.58 3.13 -72.23
CA SER A 57 2.63 1.75 -72.79
C SER A 57 3.86 0.82 -72.65
N ASP A 58 3.78 -0.52 -72.62
CA ASP A 58 2.70 -1.52 -72.42
C ASP A 58 3.36 -2.92 -72.22
N GLU A 59 2.58 -3.91 -71.73
CA GLU A 59 2.57 -5.38 -72.04
C GLU A 59 3.87 -6.18 -72.40
N ALA A 60 4.10 -7.44 -72.02
CA ALA A 60 3.38 -8.47 -71.21
C ALA A 60 4.36 -9.63 -70.89
N GLY A 61 3.99 -10.57 -69.99
CA GLY A 61 4.75 -11.84 -69.81
C GLY A 61 4.46 -12.62 -68.52
N GLU A 62 3.78 -13.77 -68.62
CA GLU A 62 3.38 -14.61 -67.48
C GLU A 62 4.51 -15.44 -66.81
N LYS A 63 4.19 -15.98 -65.63
CA LYS A 63 4.75 -17.18 -64.96
C LYS A 63 6.11 -17.07 -64.27
N LYS A 64 6.07 -16.78 -62.96
CA LYS A 64 6.88 -17.51 -61.95
C LYS A 64 6.34 -17.48 -60.51
N ASP A 65 5.03 -17.75 -60.33
CA ASP A 65 4.45 -18.04 -59.02
C ASP A 65 4.55 -19.54 -58.68
N SER A 66 5.54 -19.91 -57.86
CA SER A 66 5.49 -21.12 -57.01
C SER A 66 6.64 -21.26 -55.98
N GLU A 67 7.29 -20.17 -55.55
CA GLU A 67 8.27 -20.24 -54.44
C GLU A 67 8.33 -19.01 -53.51
N ALA A 68 7.58 -17.94 -53.79
CA ALA A 68 7.53 -16.73 -52.95
C ALA A 68 6.47 -16.77 -51.83
N LEU A 69 5.54 -17.74 -51.85
CA LEU A 69 4.40 -17.80 -50.93
C LEU A 69 4.68 -18.49 -49.58
N ALA A 70 5.92 -18.96 -49.36
CA ALA A 70 6.34 -19.67 -48.13
C ALA A 70 7.28 -18.85 -47.22
N ARG A 71 7.53 -17.57 -47.54
CA ARG A 71 8.44 -16.69 -46.77
C ARG A 71 7.88 -15.31 -46.40
N SER A 72 6.59 -15.05 -46.65
CA SER A 72 5.91 -13.79 -46.32
C SER A 72 4.93 -13.89 -45.14
N VAL A 73 4.78 -15.07 -44.52
CA VAL A 73 3.80 -15.34 -43.44
C VAL A 73 4.38 -15.11 -42.03
N SER A 74 5.69 -14.87 -41.88
CA SER A 74 6.36 -14.73 -40.58
C SER A 74 6.58 -13.28 -40.08
N GLU A 75 6.22 -12.25 -40.85
CA GLU A 75 6.54 -10.83 -40.50
C GLU A 75 5.33 -9.88 -40.39
N THR A 76 4.10 -10.39 -40.29
CA THR A 76 2.89 -9.55 -40.06
C THR A 76 2.08 -9.89 -38.81
N ALA A 77 2.71 -10.53 -37.82
CA ALA A 77 2.17 -10.71 -36.47
C ALA A 77 2.35 -9.48 -35.53
N SER A 78 2.63 -8.29 -36.08
CA SER A 78 2.78 -7.02 -35.34
C SER A 78 1.65 -6.03 -35.66
N LYS A 79 0.40 -6.38 -35.32
CA LYS A 79 -0.75 -5.48 -35.47
C LYS A 79 -1.55 -5.30 -34.17
N ASP A 80 -1.09 -4.31 -33.40
CA ASP A 80 -1.91 -3.45 -32.53
C ASP A 80 -2.85 -4.08 -31.50
N PHE A 81 -2.28 -4.86 -30.57
CA PHE A 81 -2.94 -5.17 -29.29
C PHE A 81 -3.08 -3.96 -28.34
N THR A 82 -2.37 -2.87 -28.65
CA THR A 82 -2.23 -1.66 -27.83
C THR A 82 -3.39 -0.65 -27.98
N GLY A 83 -4.44 -0.95 -28.77
CA GLY A 83 -5.54 -0.01 -29.05
C GLY A 83 -6.20 0.60 -27.81
N TRP A 84 -6.35 -0.18 -26.73
CA TRP A 84 -6.92 0.32 -25.47
C TRP A 84 -5.99 1.30 -24.74
N ILE A 85 -4.69 1.01 -24.71
CA ILE A 85 -3.62 1.88 -24.17
C ILE A 85 -3.46 3.16 -25.03
N LYS A 86 -3.54 3.07 -26.36
CA LYS A 86 -3.43 4.21 -27.29
C LYS A 86 -4.51 5.28 -27.07
N SER A 87 -5.65 4.93 -26.49
CA SER A 87 -6.76 5.87 -26.19
C SER A 87 -6.59 6.68 -24.89
N SER A 88 -5.47 6.50 -24.18
CA SER A 88 -5.24 7.07 -22.84
C SER A 88 -4.79 8.54 -22.82
N LYS A 89 -5.01 9.22 -21.69
CA LYS A 89 -4.48 10.58 -21.45
C LYS A 89 -3.06 10.49 -20.88
N LYS A 90 -2.20 11.47 -21.20
CA LYS A 90 -0.79 11.48 -20.76
C LYS A 90 -0.56 11.49 -19.24
N ASN A 91 -1.44 12.17 -18.49
CA ASN A 91 -1.52 12.18 -17.03
C ASN A 91 -2.98 12.47 -16.63
N LEU A 92 -3.41 12.07 -15.43
CA LEU A 92 -4.71 12.44 -14.85
C LEU A 92 -4.53 13.21 -13.55
N ASN A 93 -5.46 14.13 -13.29
CA ASN A 93 -5.62 14.85 -12.03
C ASN A 93 -7.11 15.20 -11.91
N GLU A 94 -7.91 14.25 -11.46
CA GLU A 94 -9.38 14.28 -11.52
C GLU A 94 -9.95 14.29 -10.09
N ARG A 95 -11.10 14.93 -9.90
CA ARG A 95 -11.79 15.06 -8.60
C ARG A 95 -13.18 14.45 -8.67
N TYR A 96 -13.56 13.72 -7.63
CA TYR A 96 -14.83 13.02 -7.47
C TYR A 96 -15.30 13.21 -6.03
N GLY A 97 -16.26 14.12 -5.81
CA GLY A 97 -16.63 14.55 -4.46
C GLY A 97 -15.41 15.07 -3.69
N LYS A 98 -15.16 14.49 -2.51
CA LYS A 98 -13.99 14.82 -1.68
C LYS A 98 -12.72 14.08 -2.08
N ILE A 99 -12.75 13.21 -3.09
CA ILE A 99 -11.60 12.39 -3.50
C ILE A 99 -10.89 13.05 -4.69
N GLN A 100 -9.57 13.14 -4.62
CA GLN A 100 -8.71 13.55 -5.74
C GLN A 100 -7.76 12.41 -6.10
N ILE A 101 -7.84 11.94 -7.36
CA ILE A 101 -6.97 10.91 -7.92
C ILE A 101 -6.02 11.56 -8.93
N LYS A 102 -4.72 11.31 -8.77
CA LYS A 102 -3.70 11.65 -9.78
C LYS A 102 -3.04 10.38 -10.29
N THR A 103 -2.77 10.31 -11.59
CA THR A 103 -2.04 9.20 -12.21
C THR A 103 -0.97 9.72 -13.15
N LYS A 104 0.24 9.15 -13.11
CA LYS A 104 1.27 9.40 -14.11
C LYS A 104 1.23 8.31 -15.17
N SER A 105 0.48 8.53 -16.25
CA SER A 105 0.08 7.45 -17.16
C SER A 105 1.25 6.72 -17.83
N GLY A 106 2.38 7.40 -18.06
CA GLY A 106 3.55 6.79 -18.72
C GLY A 106 4.33 5.78 -17.87
N ILE A 107 4.09 5.73 -16.55
CA ILE A 107 4.63 4.71 -15.64
C ILE A 107 3.53 4.01 -14.82
N GLY A 108 2.26 4.40 -14.99
CA GLY A 108 1.13 3.83 -14.24
C GLY A 108 1.19 4.04 -12.72
N SER A 109 1.98 5.00 -12.22
CA SER A 109 1.96 5.38 -10.80
C SER A 109 0.74 6.23 -10.48
N TYR A 110 0.34 6.26 -9.20
CA TYR A 110 -0.82 7.01 -8.75
C TYR A 110 -0.66 7.53 -7.32
N THR A 111 -1.41 8.57 -6.99
CA THR A 111 -1.57 9.04 -5.61
C THR A 111 -3.02 9.43 -5.36
N LEU A 112 -3.44 9.25 -4.11
CA LEU A 112 -4.77 9.52 -3.60
C LEU A 112 -4.67 10.67 -2.59
N ALA A 113 -5.62 11.60 -2.69
CA ALA A 113 -5.78 12.69 -1.74
C ALA A 113 -7.26 12.89 -1.42
N VAL A 114 -7.53 13.44 -0.24
CA VAL A 114 -8.86 13.80 0.23
C VAL A 114 -8.94 15.31 0.43
N LEU A 115 -10.08 15.92 0.09
CA LEU A 115 -10.34 17.33 0.31
C LEU A 115 -10.84 17.55 1.74
N ASN A 116 -10.19 18.47 2.46
CA ASN A 116 -10.70 18.95 3.73
C ASN A 116 -11.84 19.97 3.55
N GLU A 117 -12.38 20.49 4.65
CA GLU A 117 -13.45 21.51 4.65
C GLU A 117 -13.11 22.82 3.89
N LYS A 118 -11.85 23.03 3.52
CA LYS A 118 -11.36 24.20 2.78
C LYS A 118 -11.00 23.87 1.32
N ASP A 119 -11.51 22.75 0.79
CA ASP A 119 -11.22 22.20 -0.55
C ASP A 119 -9.73 21.98 -0.85
N LYS A 120 -8.89 21.95 0.19
CA LYS A 120 -7.46 21.69 0.07
C LYS A 120 -7.22 20.18 0.04
N PRO A 121 -6.53 19.65 -0.99
CA PRO A 121 -6.17 18.24 -1.02
C PRO A 121 -5.08 17.93 0.02
N ILE A 122 -5.33 16.90 0.81
CA ILE A 122 -4.42 16.26 1.74
C ILE A 122 -4.08 14.88 1.16
N PRO A 123 -2.81 14.61 0.78
CA PRO A 123 -2.41 13.27 0.38
C PRO A 123 -2.64 12.27 1.52
N VAL A 124 -3.20 11.11 1.18
CA VAL A 124 -3.35 9.98 2.13
C VAL A 124 -2.33 8.88 1.86
N VAL A 125 -1.77 8.88 0.66
CA VAL A 125 -0.63 8.06 0.24
C VAL A 125 0.48 8.94 -0.32
N SER A 126 1.70 8.41 -0.32
CA SER A 126 2.93 9.14 -0.62
C SER A 126 2.90 9.83 -1.97
N THR A 127 3.43 11.05 -1.97
CA THR A 127 3.66 11.83 -3.19
C THR A 127 5.13 11.82 -3.64
N ALA A 128 6.01 11.11 -2.92
CA ALA A 128 7.44 11.06 -3.20
C ALA A 128 7.74 10.33 -4.51
N ASN A 129 8.91 10.62 -5.12
CA ASN A 129 9.46 9.91 -6.28
C ASN A 129 8.45 9.67 -7.42
N GLU A 130 7.62 10.66 -7.75
CA GLU A 130 6.56 10.54 -8.77
C GLU A 130 5.52 9.43 -8.50
N TYR A 131 5.26 9.18 -7.22
CA TYR A 131 4.26 8.25 -6.69
C TYR A 131 4.61 6.76 -6.87
N VAL A 132 5.87 6.42 -7.20
CA VAL A 132 6.28 5.04 -7.52
C VAL A 132 6.26 4.08 -6.33
N THR A 133 6.19 4.59 -5.10
CA THR A 133 6.06 3.78 -3.89
C THR A 133 4.65 3.17 -3.75
N ASN A 134 3.64 3.79 -4.36
CA ASN A 134 2.30 3.22 -4.52
C ASN A 134 2.28 2.35 -5.78
N ALA A 135 2.52 1.05 -5.60
CA ALA A 135 2.76 0.13 -6.70
C ALA A 135 1.89 -1.12 -6.62
N PHE A 136 1.48 -1.59 -7.80
CA PHE A 136 0.90 -2.92 -7.98
C PHE A 136 1.95 -3.87 -8.55
N PHE A 137 1.86 -5.14 -8.17
CA PHE A 137 2.78 -6.19 -8.58
C PHE A 137 2.00 -7.38 -9.09
N LEU A 138 2.51 -7.99 -10.16
CA LEU A 138 1.99 -9.25 -10.70
C LEU A 138 3.08 -10.31 -10.61
N LYS A 139 2.80 -11.44 -9.97
CA LYS A 139 3.65 -12.63 -10.00
C LYS A 139 3.03 -13.66 -10.94
N THR A 140 3.88 -14.25 -11.78
CA THR A 140 3.59 -15.44 -12.58
C THR A 140 4.45 -16.60 -12.09
N SER A 141 4.32 -17.80 -12.70
CA SER A 141 5.25 -18.91 -12.46
C SER A 141 6.72 -18.60 -12.75
N LYS A 142 7.01 -17.55 -13.54
CA LYS A 142 8.37 -17.21 -14.00
C LYS A 142 9.00 -16.00 -13.30
N LYS A 143 8.21 -14.96 -12.99
CA LYS A 143 8.74 -13.64 -12.59
C LYS A 143 7.73 -12.85 -11.77
N ILE A 144 8.25 -12.01 -10.88
CA ILE A 144 7.52 -10.89 -10.25
C ILE A 144 7.77 -9.64 -11.09
N TYR A 145 6.70 -8.98 -11.52
CA TYR A 145 6.71 -7.72 -12.24
C TYR A 145 6.21 -6.62 -11.29
N ASN A 146 7.03 -5.59 -11.05
CA ASN A 146 6.55 -4.33 -10.49
C ASN A 146 5.89 -3.55 -11.64
N LEU A 147 4.57 -3.36 -11.59
CA LEU A 147 3.81 -2.80 -12.71
C LEU A 147 4.09 -1.30 -12.95
N VAL A 148 4.82 -0.64 -12.04
CA VAL A 148 5.20 0.77 -12.12
C VAL A 148 6.64 0.97 -12.59
N THR A 149 7.58 0.16 -12.10
CA THR A 149 9.04 0.39 -12.31
C THR A 149 9.71 -0.61 -13.26
N ASP A 150 9.07 -1.74 -13.58
CA ASP A 150 9.64 -2.72 -14.49
C ASP A 150 9.53 -2.25 -15.95
N SER A 151 10.68 -2.04 -16.61
CA SER A 151 10.75 -1.52 -17.98
C SER A 151 10.12 -2.43 -19.05
N SER A 152 9.82 -3.69 -18.72
CA SER A 152 9.06 -4.58 -19.60
C SER A 152 7.55 -4.36 -19.55
N VAL A 153 7.04 -3.59 -18.59
CA VAL A 153 5.61 -3.29 -18.43
C VAL A 153 5.27 -2.00 -19.15
N ARG A 154 4.24 -2.06 -20.01
CA ARG A 154 3.63 -0.86 -20.61
C ARG A 154 2.49 -0.40 -19.73
N SER A 155 2.34 0.91 -19.55
CA SER A 155 1.30 1.48 -18.72
C SER A 155 0.57 2.65 -19.40
N ALA A 156 -0.64 2.92 -18.91
CA ALA A 156 -1.50 4.01 -19.31
C ALA A 156 -2.54 4.30 -18.23
N ALA A 157 -3.21 5.46 -18.31
CA ALA A 157 -4.38 5.74 -17.48
C ALA A 157 -5.43 6.57 -18.24
N ARG A 158 -6.70 6.30 -17.95
CA ARG A 158 -7.84 7.02 -18.53
C ARG A 158 -8.88 7.36 -17.47
N ARG A 159 -9.59 8.45 -17.68
CA ARG A 159 -10.76 8.81 -16.87
C ARG A 159 -11.91 7.82 -17.15
N THR A 160 -12.61 7.39 -16.11
CA THR A 160 -13.90 6.69 -16.20
C THR A 160 -15.02 7.61 -15.71
N THR A 161 -16.28 7.18 -15.82
CA THR A 161 -17.45 8.01 -15.45
C THR A 161 -17.43 8.40 -13.97
N GLY A 162 -17.00 7.49 -13.09
CA GLY A 162 -16.93 7.69 -11.64
C GLY A 162 -15.51 7.69 -11.06
N GLY A 163 -14.44 7.72 -11.88
CA GLY A 163 -13.11 7.47 -11.35
C GLY A 163 -11.96 7.50 -12.36
N ALA A 164 -10.92 6.74 -12.08
CA ALA A 164 -9.77 6.58 -12.97
C ALA A 164 -9.43 5.11 -13.15
N MET A 165 -9.13 4.70 -14.38
CA MET A 165 -8.65 3.36 -14.70
C MET A 165 -7.17 3.43 -15.10
N ILE A 166 -6.33 2.75 -14.33
CA ILE A 166 -4.93 2.50 -14.65
C ILE A 166 -4.87 1.17 -15.42
N MET A 167 -3.98 1.11 -16.41
CA MET A 167 -3.97 0.07 -17.43
C MET A 167 -2.52 -0.37 -17.61
N TYR A 168 -2.24 -1.66 -17.42
CA TYR A 168 -0.91 -2.25 -17.57
C TYR A 168 -0.94 -3.41 -18.57
N GLU A 169 0.15 -3.61 -19.28
CA GLU A 169 0.36 -4.72 -20.21
C GLU A 169 1.77 -5.29 -19.98
N VAL A 170 1.82 -6.57 -19.63
CA VAL A 170 3.03 -7.39 -19.66
C VAL A 170 3.02 -8.14 -21.00
N PRO A 171 3.87 -7.77 -21.98
CA PRO A 171 3.78 -8.28 -23.35
C PRO A 171 3.76 -9.81 -23.42
N SER A 172 2.77 -10.35 -24.15
CA SER A 172 2.54 -11.79 -24.32
C SER A 172 2.26 -12.59 -23.03
N VAL A 173 1.98 -11.92 -21.90
CA VAL A 173 1.75 -12.55 -20.59
C VAL A 173 0.38 -12.15 -20.02
N ALA A 174 0.19 -10.86 -19.71
CA ALA A 174 -1.05 -10.39 -19.08
C ALA A 174 -1.44 -8.97 -19.49
N GLN A 175 -2.75 -8.71 -19.52
CA GLN A 175 -3.33 -7.36 -19.41
C GLN A 175 -3.93 -7.18 -18.02
N ILE A 176 -3.70 -6.02 -17.41
CA ILE A 176 -4.20 -5.68 -16.08
C ILE A 176 -4.90 -4.33 -16.15
N SER A 177 -6.14 -4.25 -15.67
CA SER A 177 -6.81 -2.97 -15.41
C SER A 177 -7.05 -2.83 -13.92
N VAL A 178 -6.75 -1.65 -13.38
CA VAL A 178 -7.10 -1.25 -12.01
C VAL A 178 -8.04 -0.07 -12.12
N ASP A 179 -9.33 -0.32 -11.88
CA ASP A 179 -10.35 0.72 -11.82
C ASP A 179 -10.49 1.25 -10.39
N LEU A 180 -10.24 2.53 -10.22
CA LEU A 180 -10.40 3.29 -8.98
C LEU A 180 -11.75 4.04 -9.08
N SER A 181 -12.84 3.34 -8.82
CA SER A 181 -14.21 3.87 -8.92
C SER A 181 -14.60 4.59 -7.63
N CYS A 182 -14.78 5.92 -7.69
CA CYS A 182 -15.22 6.74 -6.58
C CYS A 182 -16.75 6.75 -6.46
N PHE A 183 -17.25 6.59 -5.24
CA PHE A 183 -18.68 6.65 -4.91
C PHE A 183 -18.85 7.15 -3.47
N SER A 184 -20.10 7.34 -3.02
CA SER A 184 -20.37 7.78 -1.65
C SER A 184 -20.89 6.64 -0.76
N SER A 185 -20.43 6.59 0.48
CA SER A 185 -20.90 5.69 1.54
C SER A 185 -22.36 5.94 1.95
N ASP A 186 -22.92 7.12 1.62
CA ASP A 186 -24.32 7.49 1.88
C ASP A 186 -24.87 8.30 0.69
N LYS A 187 -26.11 8.03 0.28
CA LYS A 187 -26.80 8.68 -0.85
C LYS A 187 -26.89 10.22 -0.73
N LYS A 188 -26.64 10.79 0.45
CA LYS A 188 -26.67 12.24 0.72
C LYS A 188 -25.30 12.89 0.90
N LYS A 189 -24.20 12.15 0.76
CA LYS A 189 -22.83 12.67 0.93
C LYS A 189 -22.11 12.80 -0.41
N ASP A 190 -21.04 13.59 -0.42
CA ASP A 190 -20.03 13.54 -1.48
C ASP A 190 -19.39 12.16 -1.56
N SER A 191 -18.75 11.85 -2.69
CA SER A 191 -17.91 10.65 -2.78
C SER A 191 -16.78 10.70 -1.75
N ASP A 192 -16.75 9.68 -0.90
CA ASP A 192 -15.81 9.44 0.20
C ASP A 192 -15.25 8.01 0.18
N MET A 193 -15.73 7.14 -0.73
CA MET A 193 -15.23 5.78 -0.95
C MET A 193 -14.63 5.58 -2.33
N ILE A 194 -13.62 4.71 -2.40
CA ILE A 194 -13.03 4.17 -3.64
C ILE A 194 -13.20 2.66 -3.62
N LYS A 195 -13.84 2.11 -4.65
CA LYS A 195 -13.79 0.69 -4.97
C LYS A 195 -12.60 0.45 -5.88
N VAL A 196 -11.62 -0.31 -5.43
CA VAL A 196 -10.46 -0.71 -6.25
C VAL A 196 -10.78 -2.07 -6.87
N THR A 197 -11.04 -2.10 -8.17
CA THR A 197 -11.28 -3.33 -8.92
C THR A 197 -10.11 -3.62 -9.84
N THR A 198 -9.35 -4.67 -9.53
CA THR A 198 -8.30 -5.18 -10.41
C THR A 198 -8.87 -6.30 -11.28
N THR A 199 -8.70 -6.22 -12.60
CA THR A 199 -8.95 -7.34 -13.52
C THR A 199 -7.62 -7.75 -14.14
N ILE A 200 -7.27 -9.03 -14.07
CA ILE A 200 -6.08 -9.61 -14.70
C ILE A 200 -6.57 -10.58 -15.76
N LYS A 201 -6.17 -10.36 -17.02
CA LYS A 201 -6.47 -11.22 -18.15
C LYS A 201 -5.20 -11.90 -18.64
N ASN A 202 -5.25 -13.23 -18.76
CA ASN A 202 -4.20 -14.01 -19.41
C ASN A 202 -4.25 -13.75 -20.93
N ILE A 203 -3.14 -13.28 -21.50
CA ILE A 203 -3.00 -13.06 -22.95
C ILE A 203 -1.93 -13.98 -23.57
N SER A 204 -1.39 -14.91 -22.78
CA SER A 204 -0.50 -15.96 -23.26
C SER A 204 -1.29 -17.11 -23.89
N ASP A 205 -0.57 -18.01 -24.54
CA ASP A 205 -1.06 -19.23 -25.20
C ASP A 205 -1.24 -20.42 -24.25
N ARG A 206 -0.94 -20.24 -22.95
CA ARG A 206 -0.89 -21.30 -21.94
C ARG A 206 -1.69 -20.94 -20.68
N ASN A 207 -2.07 -21.96 -19.91
CA ASN A 207 -2.54 -21.75 -18.55
C ASN A 207 -1.40 -21.19 -17.70
N GLU A 208 -1.70 -20.19 -16.86
CA GLU A 208 -0.71 -19.49 -16.05
C GLU A 208 -1.31 -19.12 -14.69
N ASP A 209 -0.49 -19.18 -13.64
CA ASP A 209 -0.91 -18.87 -12.27
C ASP A 209 -0.53 -17.42 -11.97
N PHE A 210 -1.54 -16.54 -11.85
CA PHE A 210 -1.34 -15.12 -11.55
C PHE A 210 -1.57 -14.84 -10.07
N THR A 211 -0.66 -14.13 -9.43
CA THR A 211 -0.81 -13.65 -8.05
C THR A 211 -0.64 -12.14 -8.03
N PHE A 212 -1.46 -11.42 -7.27
CA PHE A 212 -1.46 -9.96 -7.24
C PHE A 212 -1.03 -9.45 -5.86
N LYS A 213 -0.25 -8.36 -5.85
CA LYS A 213 0.19 -7.65 -4.65
C LYS A 213 -0.02 -6.15 -4.85
N ALA A 214 -0.54 -5.46 -3.83
CA ALA A 214 -0.68 -4.01 -3.79
C ALA A 214 0.14 -3.45 -2.63
N ILE A 215 0.89 -2.38 -2.87
CA ILE A 215 1.54 -1.56 -1.84
C ILE A 215 0.91 -0.17 -1.86
N LEU A 216 0.50 0.30 -0.68
CA LEU A 216 0.05 1.66 -0.41
C LEU A 216 1.01 2.28 0.61
N ASP A 217 1.85 3.21 0.16
CA ASP A 217 2.81 3.94 1.00
C ASP A 217 2.08 5.12 1.66
N THR A 218 1.96 5.15 2.99
CA THR A 218 1.01 6.02 3.71
C THR A 218 1.70 7.15 4.47
N VAL A 219 1.19 8.37 4.29
CA VAL A 219 1.79 9.62 4.84
C VAL A 219 0.96 10.23 5.98
N LEU A 220 -0.07 9.52 6.45
CA LEU A 220 -0.94 10.06 7.51
C LEU A 220 -0.32 9.88 8.90
N GLY A 221 0.40 8.77 9.14
CA GLY A 221 1.04 8.47 10.42
C GLY A 221 2.12 9.47 10.85
N GLU A 222 2.75 10.16 9.89
CA GLU A 222 3.90 11.06 10.09
C GLU A 222 3.72 12.16 11.16
N ALA A 223 2.47 12.59 11.35
CA ALA A 223 2.08 13.65 12.29
C ALA A 223 1.12 13.14 13.37
N ALA A 224 1.12 11.83 13.63
CA ALA A 224 0.26 11.16 14.59
C ALA A 224 1.11 10.38 15.63
N ALA A 225 0.49 9.96 16.73
CA ALA A 225 1.17 9.13 17.74
C ALA A 225 1.37 7.67 17.29
N PHE A 226 0.55 7.20 16.34
CA PHE A 226 0.61 5.85 15.77
C PHE A 226 0.20 5.92 14.29
N HIS A 227 0.84 5.09 13.45
CA HIS A 227 0.62 5.13 11.99
C HIS A 227 -0.65 4.38 11.57
N PHE A 228 -1.02 3.35 12.32
CA PHE A 228 -2.19 2.52 12.05
C PHE A 228 -2.97 2.19 13.33
N TYR A 229 -4.27 2.01 13.17
CA TYR A 229 -5.18 1.48 14.18
C TYR A 229 -6.03 0.35 13.56
N THR A 230 -6.41 -0.63 14.37
CA THR A 230 -7.38 -1.67 13.99
C THR A 230 -8.81 -1.12 13.98
N TRP A 231 -9.79 -1.93 13.57
CA TRP A 231 -11.20 -1.58 13.62
C TRP A 231 -11.75 -1.34 15.05
N GLU A 232 -11.05 -1.81 16.08
CA GLU A 232 -11.34 -1.61 17.51
C GLU A 232 -10.66 -0.35 18.08
N ASP A 233 -10.08 0.49 17.21
CA ASP A 233 -9.24 1.65 17.53
C ASP A 233 -7.98 1.31 18.36
N ILE A 234 -7.53 0.05 18.32
CA ILE A 234 -6.29 -0.39 18.98
C ILE A 234 -5.09 0.07 18.13
N PRO A 235 -4.14 0.83 18.70
CA PRO A 235 -2.97 1.30 17.97
C PRO A 235 -2.00 0.16 17.64
N VAL A 236 -1.56 0.11 16.38
CA VAL A 236 -0.55 -0.84 15.91
C VAL A 236 0.83 -0.23 16.15
N LYS A 237 1.57 -0.75 17.13
CA LYS A 237 2.85 -0.18 17.60
C LYS A 237 4.05 -0.57 16.73
N SER A 238 4.02 -1.76 16.13
CA SER A 238 5.10 -2.33 15.33
C SER A 238 4.57 -3.02 14.08
N GLU A 239 5.47 -3.41 13.18
CA GLU A 239 5.09 -4.13 11.97
C GLU A 239 4.37 -5.44 12.29
N VAL A 240 3.30 -5.73 11.54
CA VAL A 240 2.44 -6.89 11.79
C VAL A 240 1.99 -7.53 10.47
N LEU A 241 1.93 -8.86 10.48
CA LEU A 241 1.55 -9.69 9.34
C LEU A 241 0.29 -10.50 9.65
N TYR A 242 -0.80 -10.20 8.95
CA TYR A 242 -2.06 -10.91 9.05
C TYR A 242 -2.16 -11.94 7.92
N ARG A 243 -2.11 -13.24 8.25
CA ARG A 243 -2.43 -14.36 7.33
C ARG A 243 -3.91 -14.76 7.32
N THR A 244 -4.70 -14.15 8.21
CA THR A 244 -6.17 -14.23 8.25
C THR A 244 -6.70 -12.88 8.72
N LEU A 245 -7.85 -12.47 8.18
CA LEU A 245 -8.56 -11.25 8.56
C LEU A 245 -9.85 -11.53 9.34
N GLN A 246 -10.08 -12.75 9.82
CA GLN A 246 -11.29 -13.14 10.56
C GLN A 246 -11.61 -12.20 11.74
N ASN A 247 -10.57 -11.71 12.43
CA ASN A 247 -10.72 -10.79 13.57
C ASN A 247 -10.51 -9.31 13.19
N GLN A 248 -10.43 -8.97 11.89
CA GLN A 248 -10.05 -7.64 11.40
C GLN A 248 -10.99 -7.17 10.27
N LYS A 249 -11.88 -6.23 10.59
CA LYS A 249 -12.81 -5.65 9.58
C LYS A 249 -12.14 -4.68 8.62
N TRP A 250 -11.22 -3.86 9.15
CA TRP A 250 -10.52 -2.80 8.43
C TRP A 250 -9.31 -2.32 9.24
N PHE A 251 -8.39 -1.65 8.56
CA PHE A 251 -7.29 -0.91 9.16
C PHE A 251 -7.42 0.56 8.80
N VAL A 252 -7.02 1.47 9.69
CA VAL A 252 -7.02 2.92 9.40
C VAL A 252 -5.65 3.53 9.64
N SER A 253 -5.18 4.34 8.70
CA SER A 253 -4.14 5.35 8.95
C SER A 253 -4.81 6.71 9.07
N LYS A 254 -4.51 7.49 10.11
CA LYS A 254 -5.19 8.76 10.40
C LYS A 254 -4.27 9.75 11.11
N ASN A 255 -4.52 11.05 10.87
CA ASN A 255 -4.05 12.14 11.71
C ASN A 255 -5.18 13.16 11.91
N MET A 256 -4.89 14.30 12.54
CA MET A 256 -5.87 15.36 12.83
C MET A 256 -6.57 15.97 11.60
N ASN A 257 -6.10 15.73 10.38
CA ASN A 257 -6.59 16.40 9.17
C ASN A 257 -7.16 15.43 8.12
N ALA A 258 -6.82 14.14 8.18
CA ALA A 258 -7.35 13.14 7.24
C ALA A 258 -7.25 11.72 7.81
N ALA A 259 -8.17 10.85 7.37
CA ALA A 259 -8.11 9.41 7.61
C ALA A 259 -8.28 8.61 6.31
N MET A 260 -7.62 7.46 6.24
CA MET A 260 -7.77 6.45 5.19
C MET A 260 -8.02 5.09 5.83
N GLN A 261 -9.25 4.59 5.69
CA GLN A 261 -9.63 3.23 6.05
C GLN A 261 -9.46 2.29 4.85
N LEU A 262 -8.97 1.09 5.11
CA LEU A 262 -8.75 0.03 4.12
C LEU A 262 -9.58 -1.20 4.50
N PHE A 263 -10.44 -1.65 3.59
CA PHE A 263 -11.34 -2.78 3.76
C PHE A 263 -10.94 -3.89 2.79
N PHE A 264 -10.65 -5.07 3.35
CA PHE A 264 -10.22 -6.26 2.61
C PHE A 264 -11.19 -7.45 2.77
N SER A 265 -12.30 -7.24 3.47
CA SER A 265 -13.38 -8.17 3.78
C SER A 265 -14.74 -7.45 3.71
N GLY A 266 -15.84 -8.20 3.64
CA GLY A 266 -17.19 -7.68 3.43
C GLY A 266 -17.48 -7.22 1.99
N ALA A 267 -18.73 -6.84 1.72
CA ALA A 267 -19.24 -6.46 0.39
C ALA A 267 -18.96 -7.51 -0.71
N ASP A 268 -18.31 -7.11 -1.81
CA ASP A 268 -17.73 -8.01 -2.81
C ASP A 268 -16.19 -7.99 -2.78
N CYS A 269 -15.59 -7.67 -1.63
CA CYS A 269 -14.14 -7.80 -1.43
C CYS A 269 -13.69 -9.21 -1.79
N THR A 270 -12.52 -9.31 -2.40
CA THR A 270 -11.81 -10.58 -2.53
C THR A 270 -10.84 -10.67 -1.37
N ALA A 271 -11.00 -11.67 -0.50
CA ALA A 271 -10.13 -11.82 0.66
C ALA A 271 -8.66 -12.01 0.22
N PRO A 272 -7.72 -11.19 0.72
CA PRO A 272 -6.30 -11.43 0.52
C PRO A 272 -5.85 -12.67 1.29
N GLU A 273 -4.77 -13.29 0.82
CA GLU A 273 -4.04 -14.35 1.54
C GLU A 273 -3.21 -13.77 2.68
N LEU A 274 -2.77 -12.51 2.54
CA LEU A 274 -1.89 -11.83 3.48
C LEU A 274 -2.08 -10.32 3.41
N VAL A 275 -2.15 -9.67 4.57
CA VAL A 275 -2.03 -8.22 4.71
C VAL A 275 -0.88 -7.91 5.68
N ALA A 276 0.00 -6.99 5.30
CA ALA A 276 1.07 -6.49 6.17
C ALA A 276 0.88 -5.00 6.43
N LEU A 277 0.99 -4.60 7.70
CA LEU A 277 1.22 -3.21 8.09
C LEU A 277 2.71 -3.13 8.43
N ALA A 278 3.50 -2.45 7.60
CA ALA A 278 4.96 -2.51 7.64
C ALA A 278 5.59 -1.17 7.28
N ASN A 279 6.91 -1.07 7.38
CA ASN A 279 7.64 0.00 6.72
C ASN A 279 7.71 -0.23 5.20
N TYR A 280 7.61 0.80 4.38
CA TYR A 280 7.73 0.71 2.93
C TYR A 280 9.09 0.15 2.52
N SER A 281 10.18 0.49 3.23
CA SER A 281 11.50 -0.15 3.03
C SER A 281 11.56 -1.66 3.35
N THR A 282 10.57 -2.19 4.07
CA THR A 282 10.35 -3.64 4.22
C THR A 282 9.64 -4.23 3.00
N LEU A 283 8.65 -3.50 2.46
CA LEU A 283 7.77 -3.96 1.39
C LEU A 283 8.33 -3.79 -0.03
N GLU A 284 9.23 -2.80 -0.23
CA GLU A 284 9.86 -2.48 -1.52
C GLU A 284 10.93 -3.49 -1.93
N LYS A 285 11.43 -4.28 -0.97
CA LYS A 285 12.29 -5.42 -1.25
C LYS A 285 11.61 -6.32 -2.28
N ASN A 286 12.37 -6.82 -3.26
CA ASN A 286 11.85 -7.64 -4.34
C ASN A 286 11.51 -9.09 -3.92
N SER A 287 11.10 -9.29 -2.67
CA SER A 287 10.47 -10.52 -2.19
C SER A 287 8.96 -10.48 -2.45
N TRP A 288 8.35 -11.64 -2.66
CA TRP A 288 6.90 -11.71 -2.87
C TRP A 288 6.16 -11.38 -1.58
N GLU A 289 6.31 -12.25 -0.58
CA GLU A 289 5.94 -11.97 0.81
C GLU A 289 7.02 -11.06 1.45
N PRO A 290 6.63 -10.11 2.29
CA PRO A 290 7.57 -9.26 3.01
C PRO A 290 8.28 -10.03 4.13
N ASP A 291 9.56 -9.70 4.35
CA ASP A 291 10.36 -10.23 5.45
C ASP A 291 10.15 -9.36 6.70
N MET A 292 9.19 -9.80 7.52
CA MET A 292 8.59 -9.03 8.62
C MET A 292 9.32 -9.27 9.93
N LEU A 293 9.64 -8.19 10.65
CA LEU A 293 10.26 -8.23 11.96
C LEU A 293 9.30 -7.59 12.97
N SER A 294 8.64 -8.39 13.81
CA SER A 294 7.55 -7.96 14.70
C SER A 294 7.96 -6.92 15.77
N TYR A 295 9.26 -6.78 16.03
CA TYR A 295 9.83 -5.78 16.92
C TYR A 295 10.17 -4.45 16.21
N ARG A 296 10.11 -4.39 14.87
CA ARG A 296 10.38 -3.16 14.11
C ARG A 296 9.21 -2.21 14.27
N VAL A 297 9.45 -1.06 14.87
CA VAL A 297 8.50 0.06 14.92
C VAL A 297 8.50 0.84 13.60
N PHE A 298 7.45 1.63 13.36
CA PHE A 298 7.31 2.42 12.14
C PHE A 298 8.26 3.63 12.09
N ASP A 299 8.49 4.26 13.25
CA ASP A 299 9.44 5.36 13.41
C ASP A 299 10.72 4.90 14.14
N THR A 300 11.86 5.10 13.48
CA THR A 300 13.20 4.87 14.04
C THR A 300 14.15 5.99 13.60
N VAL A 301 15.31 6.10 14.25
CA VAL A 301 16.37 7.08 13.88
C VAL A 301 16.81 6.97 12.41
N LEU A 302 16.70 5.78 11.80
CA LEU A 302 17.12 5.50 10.42
C LEU A 302 15.95 5.44 9.41
N SER A 303 14.72 5.48 9.90
CA SER A 303 13.50 5.32 9.12
C SER A 303 12.37 6.03 9.85
N TYR A 304 12.18 7.30 9.51
CA TYR A 304 11.05 8.13 9.92
C TYR A 304 10.03 8.15 8.78
N ASN A 305 8.73 8.22 9.08
CA ASN A 305 7.68 8.44 8.08
C ASN A 305 7.64 7.38 6.95
N ASN A 306 7.80 6.11 7.32
CA ASN A 306 7.97 5.00 6.37
C ASN A 306 6.76 4.03 6.36
N SER A 307 5.62 4.38 6.97
CA SER A 307 4.49 3.45 7.17
C SER A 307 3.73 3.10 5.89
N ALA A 308 3.53 1.81 5.60
CA ALA A 308 2.86 1.33 4.40
C ALA A 308 2.02 0.05 4.64
N VAL A 309 1.08 -0.19 3.72
CA VAL A 309 0.21 -1.38 3.73
C VAL A 309 0.49 -2.22 2.50
N CYS A 310 0.74 -3.51 2.71
CA CYS A 310 0.81 -4.52 1.66
C CYS A 310 -0.43 -5.42 1.73
N ALA A 311 -1.03 -5.74 0.58
CA ALA A 311 -2.02 -6.82 0.47
C ALA A 311 -1.62 -7.76 -0.67
N ILE A 312 -1.67 -9.07 -0.42
CA ILE A 312 -1.36 -10.13 -1.38
C ILE A 312 -2.57 -11.05 -1.47
N TRP A 313 -3.05 -11.31 -2.69
CA TRP A 313 -4.18 -12.20 -2.96
C TRP A 313 -3.74 -13.60 -3.36
N LYS A 314 -4.60 -14.60 -3.12
CA LYS A 314 -4.35 -15.99 -3.50
C LYS A 314 -4.08 -16.13 -5.01
N PRO A 315 -3.26 -17.11 -5.44
CA PRO A 315 -3.05 -17.39 -6.86
C PRO A 315 -4.35 -17.74 -7.58
N MET A 316 -4.54 -17.13 -8.75
CA MET A 316 -5.66 -17.38 -9.67
C MET A 316 -5.11 -17.99 -10.97
N LYS A 317 -5.43 -19.27 -11.18
CA LYS A 317 -5.05 -20.05 -12.36
C LYS A 317 -5.96 -19.68 -13.53
N LEU A 318 -5.42 -19.03 -14.54
CA LEU A 318 -6.18 -18.57 -15.72
C LEU A 318 -5.78 -19.34 -16.98
N ALA A 319 -6.76 -19.85 -17.71
CA ALA A 319 -6.59 -20.32 -19.09
C ALA A 319 -6.32 -19.15 -20.06
N PRO A 320 -5.82 -19.42 -21.29
CA PRO A 320 -5.68 -18.40 -22.33
C PRO A 320 -6.96 -17.58 -22.54
N MET A 321 -6.82 -16.26 -22.59
CA MET A 321 -7.92 -15.28 -22.73
C MET A 321 -8.92 -15.21 -21.57
N GLU A 322 -8.79 -16.05 -20.53
CA GLU A 322 -9.57 -15.94 -19.29
C GLU A 322 -9.13 -14.71 -18.48
N ALA A 323 -10.04 -14.18 -17.66
CA ALA A 323 -9.76 -13.07 -16.76
C ALA A 323 -10.31 -13.33 -15.35
N GLY A 324 -9.48 -13.06 -14.33
CA GLY A 324 -9.89 -13.03 -12.94
C GLY A 324 -10.02 -11.59 -12.43
N LYS A 325 -10.78 -11.42 -11.34
CA LYS A 325 -11.11 -10.13 -10.74
C LYS A 325 -10.80 -10.16 -9.25
N LEU A 326 -10.19 -9.09 -8.74
CA LEU A 326 -9.94 -8.85 -7.32
C LEU A 326 -10.55 -7.50 -6.93
N VAL A 327 -11.12 -7.40 -5.74
CA VAL A 327 -11.74 -6.17 -5.23
C VAL A 327 -11.30 -5.90 -3.79
N PHE A 328 -11.03 -4.63 -3.49
CA PHE A 328 -10.97 -4.11 -2.13
C PHE A 328 -11.49 -2.66 -2.10
N TYR A 329 -11.74 -2.12 -0.90
CA TYR A 329 -12.30 -0.78 -0.75
C TYR A 329 -11.41 0.12 0.12
N ILE A 330 -11.45 1.41 -0.18
CA ILE A 330 -10.81 2.48 0.59
C ILE A 330 -11.89 3.50 0.96
N ALA A 331 -11.92 4.00 2.19
CA ALA A 331 -12.76 5.14 2.57
C ALA A 331 -11.91 6.27 3.16
N LEU A 332 -12.19 7.50 2.75
CA LEU A 332 -11.37 8.68 3.01
C LEU A 332 -12.18 9.79 3.72
N SER A 333 -11.55 10.49 4.65
CA SER A 333 -12.10 11.69 5.30
C SER A 333 -11.09 12.84 5.33
N GLY A 334 -11.59 14.08 5.30
CA GLY A 334 -10.79 15.31 5.33
C GLY A 334 -10.84 16.04 6.66
N ASP A 335 -11.16 15.32 7.75
CA ASP A 335 -11.32 15.83 9.11
C ASP A 335 -10.60 14.95 10.18
N GLY A 336 -9.90 13.90 9.75
CA GLY A 336 -9.20 12.96 10.65
C GLY A 336 -10.09 11.88 11.31
N THR A 337 -11.41 11.99 11.20
CA THR A 337 -12.33 10.97 11.72
C THR A 337 -12.44 9.80 10.74
N PRO A 338 -12.48 8.53 11.17
CA PRO A 338 -12.68 7.42 10.23
C PRO A 338 -14.01 7.57 9.47
N ALA A 339 -13.98 7.37 8.15
CA ALA A 339 -15.14 7.58 7.29
C ALA A 339 -16.29 6.59 7.57
N THR A 340 -17.49 6.85 7.04
CA THR A 340 -18.65 5.97 7.26
C THR A 340 -18.67 4.71 6.38
N GLY A 341 -17.52 4.32 5.82
CA GLY A 341 -17.39 3.21 4.86
C GLY A 341 -17.86 1.86 5.42
N GLU A 342 -17.68 1.60 6.72
CA GLU A 342 -18.12 0.34 7.35
C GLU A 342 -19.62 0.09 7.15
N LYS A 343 -20.46 1.13 7.22
CA LYS A 343 -21.91 1.01 7.04
C LYS A 343 -22.32 0.58 5.64
N PHE A 344 -21.48 0.84 4.64
CA PHE A 344 -21.69 0.39 3.27
C PHE A 344 -21.18 -1.05 3.10
N VAL A 345 -19.92 -1.30 3.51
CA VAL A 345 -19.23 -2.58 3.30
C VAL A 345 -19.91 -3.73 4.05
N TYR A 346 -20.36 -3.48 5.27
CA TYR A 346 -21.07 -4.44 6.13
C TYR A 346 -22.55 -4.08 6.25
N SER A 347 -23.17 -3.70 5.14
CA SER A 347 -24.64 -3.53 5.10
C SER A 347 -25.34 -4.88 4.96
N LYS A 348 -26.56 -4.98 5.50
CA LYS A 348 -27.41 -6.19 5.44
C LYS A 348 -27.71 -6.72 4.03
N GLU A 349 -27.48 -5.89 3.00
CA GLU A 349 -27.58 -6.28 1.59
C GLU A 349 -26.41 -7.19 1.16
N PHE A 350 -25.23 -6.99 1.76
CA PHE A 350 -24.04 -7.81 1.55
C PHE A 350 -23.90 -8.95 2.57
N GLU A 351 -24.27 -8.76 3.85
CA GLU A 351 -24.22 -9.83 4.86
C GLU A 351 -25.03 -11.07 4.40
N LYS A 352 -26.27 -10.87 3.91
CA LYS A 352 -27.08 -11.94 3.31
C LYS A 352 -26.47 -12.57 2.05
N ALA A 353 -25.64 -11.83 1.34
CA ALA A 353 -24.94 -12.30 0.15
C ALA A 353 -23.65 -13.07 0.49
N GLU A 354 -23.09 -12.91 1.69
CA GLU A 354 -22.02 -13.77 2.23
C GLU A 354 -22.61 -15.03 2.86
N GLU A 355 -23.64 -14.92 3.71
CA GLU A 355 -24.37 -16.07 4.30
C GLU A 355 -24.79 -17.08 3.22
N SER A 356 -25.41 -16.60 2.13
CA SER A 356 -25.84 -17.44 1.00
C SER A 356 -24.72 -18.05 0.14
N LYS A 357 -23.48 -17.56 0.26
CA LYS A 357 -22.30 -18.16 -0.39
C LYS A 357 -21.66 -19.22 0.49
N GLU A 358 -21.52 -18.97 1.79
CA GLU A 358 -21.02 -19.97 2.75
C GLU A 358 -21.94 -21.21 2.75
N ASP A 359 -23.27 -20.99 2.78
CA ASP A 359 -24.30 -22.01 2.59
C ASP A 359 -24.15 -22.85 1.31
N ALA A 360 -23.53 -22.30 0.26
CA ALA A 360 -23.33 -22.95 -1.04
C ALA A 360 -21.95 -23.64 -1.15
N GLU A 361 -20.93 -23.14 -0.45
CA GLU A 361 -19.62 -23.81 -0.35
C GLU A 361 -19.68 -25.00 0.60
N ASP A 362 -20.39 -24.93 1.73
CA ASP A 362 -20.61 -26.08 2.62
C ASP A 362 -21.42 -27.19 1.94
N LYS A 363 -22.40 -26.84 1.11
CA LYS A 363 -23.14 -27.82 0.28
C LYS A 363 -22.25 -28.47 -0.80
N LYS A 364 -21.19 -27.79 -1.26
CA LYS A 364 -20.16 -28.40 -2.14
C LYS A 364 -19.17 -29.28 -1.38
N ASN A 365 -18.76 -28.89 -0.18
CA ASN A 365 -17.85 -29.67 0.65
C ASN A 365 -18.52 -30.95 1.19
N SER A 366 -19.81 -30.90 1.51
CA SER A 366 -20.61 -32.08 1.90
C SER A 366 -20.77 -33.11 0.77
N ALA A 367 -20.66 -32.70 -0.50
CA ALA A 367 -20.73 -33.59 -1.66
C ALA A 367 -19.45 -34.41 -1.91
N ASN A 368 -18.29 -33.96 -1.39
CA ASN A 368 -17.02 -34.68 -1.45
C ASN A 368 -16.72 -35.29 -0.08
N GLY A 369 -17.34 -36.44 0.23
CA GLY A 369 -17.44 -37.01 1.57
C GLY A 369 -16.12 -37.25 2.32
N LEU A 370 -15.66 -36.22 3.03
CA LEU A 370 -14.60 -36.29 4.03
C LEU A 370 -15.17 -35.90 5.39
N LYS A 371 -15.39 -36.89 6.27
CA LYS A 371 -15.92 -36.66 7.62
C LYS A 371 -14.87 -35.93 8.47
N VAL A 372 -15.08 -34.65 8.74
CA VAL A 372 -14.47 -33.96 9.87
C VAL A 372 -15.23 -34.35 11.13
N ILE A 373 -14.54 -34.90 12.13
CA ILE A 373 -15.10 -35.14 13.45
C ILE A 373 -14.87 -33.88 14.28
N THR A 374 -15.92 -33.10 14.53
CA THR A 374 -15.93 -32.05 15.56
C THR A 374 -16.38 -32.66 16.89
N PRO A 375 -15.67 -32.44 18.00
CA PRO A 375 -16.18 -32.73 19.33
C PRO A 375 -17.04 -31.56 19.86
N TYR A 376 -17.96 -31.89 20.77
CA TYR A 376 -18.82 -30.97 21.55
C TYR A 376 -19.96 -30.24 20.82
N SER A 377 -21.15 -30.84 20.91
CA SER A 377 -22.39 -30.14 21.22
C SER A 377 -22.88 -30.68 22.57
N VAL A 378 -23.18 -29.78 23.51
CA VAL A 378 -23.88 -30.11 24.76
C VAL A 378 -25.37 -29.83 24.54
N ASP A 379 -26.23 -30.73 25.01
CA ASP A 379 -27.53 -30.49 25.65
C ASP A 379 -28.36 -31.79 25.55
N ASP A 380 -28.54 -32.51 26.66
CA ASP A 380 -29.85 -32.64 27.32
C ASP A 380 -29.90 -33.67 28.47
N GLU A 381 -30.77 -33.35 29.44
CA GLU A 381 -31.43 -34.21 30.45
C GLU A 381 -30.65 -34.84 31.62
N VAL A 382 -31.44 -35.21 32.66
CA VAL A 382 -31.10 -35.21 34.10
C VAL A 382 -31.64 -36.48 34.80
N GLU A 383 -30.93 -36.95 35.83
CA GLU A 383 -31.36 -37.96 36.84
C GLU A 383 -31.60 -39.43 36.31
N ASN A 384 -31.15 -40.52 36.94
CA ASN A 384 -30.99 -40.83 38.38
C ASN A 384 -30.18 -42.13 38.64
N ILE A 385 -29.45 -42.17 39.78
CA ILE A 385 -29.17 -43.31 40.69
C ILE A 385 -28.61 -44.66 40.13
N SER A 386 -27.40 -45.04 40.56
CA SER A 386 -27.22 -46.15 41.54
C SER A 386 -25.76 -46.34 41.99
N GLU A 387 -25.59 -46.78 43.25
CA GLU A 387 -24.33 -46.94 43.96
C GLU A 387 -23.70 -48.33 43.71
N THR A 388 -22.37 -48.46 43.73
CA THR A 388 -21.65 -49.15 44.84
C THR A 388 -20.13 -49.28 44.61
N SER A 389 -19.38 -48.82 45.62
CA SER A 389 -18.21 -49.47 46.24
C SER A 389 -17.09 -50.11 45.39
N ASN A 390 -15.91 -49.50 45.42
CA ASN A 390 -14.87 -49.97 46.37
C ASN A 390 -13.77 -48.93 46.61
N VAL A 391 -13.35 -48.83 47.86
CA VAL A 391 -12.28 -47.93 48.36
C VAL A 391 -11.05 -48.76 48.70
N THR A 392 -9.86 -48.26 48.36
CA THR A 392 -8.65 -48.51 49.15
C THR A 392 -7.81 -47.23 49.20
N GLU A 393 -7.45 -46.80 50.40
CA GLU A 393 -6.78 -45.53 50.70
C GLU A 393 -5.28 -45.59 50.43
N ILE A 394 -4.69 -44.47 49.99
CA ILE A 394 -3.53 -43.85 50.67
C ILE A 394 -3.78 -42.34 50.70
N ASP A 395 -3.62 -41.75 51.90
CA ASP A 395 -3.84 -40.34 52.23
C ASP A 395 -2.55 -39.51 52.07
N SER A 396 -2.67 -38.34 51.44
CA SER A 396 -1.95 -37.12 51.86
C SER A 396 -2.50 -35.90 51.10
N LEU A 397 -3.03 -34.91 51.83
CA LEU A 397 -3.61 -33.68 51.28
C LEU A 397 -2.58 -32.80 50.56
N GLU A 398 -2.99 -32.17 49.46
CA GLU A 398 -2.69 -30.76 49.20
C GLU A 398 -3.80 -30.14 48.32
N THR A 399 -4.18 -28.90 48.64
CA THR A 399 -5.30 -28.16 48.02
C THR A 399 -5.01 -27.77 46.57
N PRO A 400 -6.04 -27.58 45.71
CA PRO A 400 -5.84 -26.92 44.41
C PRO A 400 -5.26 -25.53 44.66
N ALA A 401 -4.04 -25.29 44.17
CA ALA A 401 -3.38 -24.00 44.33
C ALA A 401 -4.22 -22.90 43.66
N GLU A 402 -4.56 -21.87 44.44
CA GLU A 402 -5.19 -20.65 43.92
C GLU A 402 -4.31 -20.05 42.82
N ILE A 403 -4.92 -19.64 41.71
CA ILE A 403 -4.21 -18.84 40.70
C ILE A 403 -3.95 -17.47 41.34
N PRO A 404 -2.69 -17.06 41.60
CA PRO A 404 -2.43 -15.79 42.25
C PRO A 404 -2.81 -14.65 41.31
N THR A 405 -3.88 -13.93 41.66
CA THR A 405 -4.21 -12.64 41.04
C THR A 405 -3.11 -11.63 41.36
N VAL A 406 -2.28 -11.33 40.36
CA VAL A 406 -1.26 -10.28 40.45
C VAL A 406 -1.93 -8.91 40.34
N ASP A 407 -1.84 -8.09 41.38
CA ASP A 407 -2.38 -6.73 41.40
C ASP A 407 -1.55 -5.78 40.49
N PHE A 408 -2.13 -5.33 39.38
CA PHE A 408 -1.47 -4.50 38.36
C PHE A 408 -1.35 -3.00 38.73
N TYR A 409 -1.17 -2.67 40.01
CA TYR A 409 -1.00 -1.27 40.45
C TYR A 409 0.14 -1.13 41.47
N ILE A 410 1.33 -0.71 40.98
CA ILE A 410 2.42 -0.20 41.84
C ILE A 410 1.95 1.11 42.47
N LYS A 411 1.32 1.02 43.64
CA LYS A 411 0.54 2.12 44.22
C LYS A 411 1.38 3.20 44.93
N ASN A 412 2.70 3.04 45.00
CA ASN A 412 3.65 4.01 45.55
C ASN A 412 5.04 3.87 44.89
N MET A 413 5.34 4.64 43.85
CA MET A 413 6.74 4.83 43.42
C MET A 413 7.47 5.71 44.44
N GLN A 414 8.58 5.21 45.01
CA GLN A 414 9.47 6.01 45.85
C GLN A 414 10.55 6.70 45.00
N LYS A 415 11.15 7.78 45.50
CA LYS A 415 12.06 8.64 44.70
C LYS A 415 13.34 7.93 44.26
N GLU A 416 13.73 6.88 44.99
CA GLU A 416 14.86 6.02 44.70
C GLU A 416 14.69 5.28 43.36
N HIS A 417 13.45 4.96 42.96
CA HIS A 417 13.15 4.21 41.72
C HIS A 417 13.30 5.05 40.44
N LEU A 418 13.56 6.36 40.57
CA LEU A 418 13.78 7.30 39.45
C LEU A 418 15.27 7.61 39.22
N THR A 419 16.17 6.91 39.92
CA THR A 419 17.61 7.10 39.78
C THR A 419 18.13 6.39 38.52
N PRO A 420 19.06 7.01 37.74
CA PRO A 420 19.67 6.37 36.57
C PRO A 420 20.31 5.01 36.89
N GLU A 421 20.89 4.88 38.08
CA GLU A 421 21.52 3.67 38.58
C GLU A 421 20.51 2.53 38.78
N TYR A 422 19.31 2.83 39.29
CA TYR A 422 18.25 1.83 39.43
C TYR A 422 17.71 1.38 38.08
N ILE A 423 17.47 2.32 37.16
CA ILE A 423 17.02 2.01 35.79
C ILE A 423 18.04 1.13 35.05
N GLN A 424 19.35 1.41 35.20
CA GLN A 424 20.38 0.56 34.62
C GLN A 424 20.35 -0.85 35.26
N SER A 425 20.22 -0.96 36.58
CA SER A 425 20.13 -2.27 37.25
C SER A 425 18.91 -3.10 36.84
N LEU A 426 17.79 -2.47 36.47
CA LEU A 426 16.63 -3.14 35.90
C LEU A 426 16.91 -3.67 34.48
N LEU A 427 17.57 -2.86 33.63
CA LEU A 427 17.95 -3.26 32.27
C LEU A 427 18.95 -4.42 32.30
N ASP A 428 20.02 -4.32 33.10
CA ASP A 428 21.02 -5.37 33.28
C ASP A 428 20.37 -6.68 33.79
N ARG A 429 19.33 -6.58 34.63
CA ARG A 429 18.59 -7.74 35.15
C ARG A 429 17.66 -8.37 34.11
N ILE A 430 17.04 -7.58 33.25
CA ILE A 430 16.23 -8.08 32.12
C ILE A 430 17.13 -8.79 31.11
N GLU A 431 18.26 -8.19 30.72
CA GLU A 431 19.23 -8.77 29.78
C GLU A 431 19.75 -10.13 30.29
N ALA A 432 20.14 -10.21 31.57
CA ALA A 432 20.58 -11.46 32.19
C ALA A 432 19.48 -12.54 32.28
N LEU A 433 18.20 -12.17 32.33
CA LEU A 433 17.07 -13.11 32.31
C LEU A 433 16.68 -13.54 30.90
N GLU A 434 17.03 -12.77 29.86
CA GLU A 434 16.80 -13.12 28.46
C GLU A 434 17.91 -14.03 27.90
N GLU A 435 19.15 -13.89 28.36
CA GLU A 435 20.28 -14.72 27.91
C GLU A 435 20.19 -16.17 28.44
N ASP A 436 19.70 -16.37 29.68
CA ASP A 436 19.68 -17.68 30.35
C ASP A 436 18.45 -18.55 29.96
N SER A 437 18.49 -19.04 28.72
CA SER A 437 17.36 -19.67 28.02
C SER A 437 16.68 -20.93 28.61
N PRO A 438 17.27 -21.79 29.48
CA PRO A 438 16.61 -23.04 29.91
C PRO A 438 15.68 -22.89 31.14
N SER A 439 15.76 -21.79 31.90
CA SER A 439 14.93 -21.55 33.10
C SER A 439 14.34 -20.15 33.14
N LEU A 440 13.96 -19.63 31.97
CA LEU A 440 13.52 -18.26 31.77
C LEU A 440 12.24 -17.96 32.58
N ASN A 441 12.39 -17.21 33.67
CA ASN A 441 11.31 -16.87 34.60
C ASN A 441 10.41 -15.78 33.99
N ARG A 442 9.53 -16.20 33.07
CA ARG A 442 8.64 -15.30 32.29
C ARG A 442 7.81 -14.35 33.16
N GLN A 443 7.49 -14.74 34.39
CA GLN A 443 6.68 -13.92 35.29
C GLN A 443 7.50 -12.78 35.93
N GLU A 444 8.76 -13.04 36.30
CA GLU A 444 9.72 -12.01 36.72
C GLU A 444 10.02 -11.03 35.57
N LEU A 445 10.23 -11.54 34.35
CA LEU A 445 10.49 -10.70 33.18
C LEU A 445 9.30 -9.80 32.80
N LEU A 446 8.06 -10.30 32.90
CA LEU A 446 6.86 -9.47 32.70
C LEU A 446 6.72 -8.39 33.78
N GLN A 447 7.06 -8.71 35.04
CA GLN A 447 7.00 -7.77 36.15
C GLN A 447 8.06 -6.65 36.02
N LEU A 448 9.30 -7.00 35.66
CA LEU A 448 10.39 -6.04 35.45
C LEU A 448 10.10 -5.09 34.28
N ASN A 449 9.55 -5.60 33.17
CA ASN A 449 9.13 -4.77 32.04
C ASN A 449 7.97 -3.82 32.41
N ALA A 450 7.00 -4.27 33.20
CA ALA A 450 5.91 -3.42 33.69
C ALA A 450 6.39 -2.31 34.65
N GLU A 451 7.41 -2.59 35.48
CA GLU A 451 8.03 -1.57 36.33
C GLU A 451 8.83 -0.54 35.50
N LEU A 452 9.60 -1.00 34.50
CA LEU A 452 10.32 -0.14 33.57
C LEU A 452 9.37 0.78 32.78
N ASP A 453 8.27 0.24 32.24
CA ASP A 453 7.25 1.02 31.53
C ASP A 453 6.57 2.06 32.45
N ALA A 454 6.35 1.74 33.73
CA ALA A 454 5.80 2.67 34.71
C ALA A 454 6.77 3.83 35.01
N ILE A 455 8.07 3.53 35.20
CA ILE A 455 9.13 4.54 35.41
C ILE A 455 9.27 5.44 34.18
N LEU A 456 9.34 4.86 32.99
CA LEU A 456 9.44 5.61 31.72
C LEU A 456 8.20 6.47 31.44
N THR A 457 7.01 6.02 31.86
CA THR A 457 5.78 6.80 31.76
C THR A 457 5.79 8.00 32.73
N TYR A 458 6.32 7.82 33.93
CA TYR A 458 6.47 8.92 34.90
C TYR A 458 7.50 9.97 34.45
N LEU A 459 8.64 9.55 33.88
CA LEU A 459 9.67 10.45 33.35
C LEU A 459 9.27 11.23 32.08
N ARG A 460 8.10 10.94 31.49
CA ARG A 460 7.55 11.66 30.32
C ARG A 460 6.54 12.75 30.68
N GLN A 461 6.18 12.90 31.96
CA GLN A 461 5.30 13.97 32.46
C GLN A 461 6.10 15.19 32.93
#